data_AF-A0A967WRW1-F1
#
_entry.id   AF-A0A967WRW1-F1
#
_cell.length_a   1.000
_cell.length_b   1.000
_cell.length_c   1.000
_cell.angle_alpha   90.00
_cell.angle_beta   90.00
_cell.angle_gamma   90.00
#
_symmetry.space_group_name_H-M   'P 1'
#
loop_
_entity.id
_entity.type
_entity.pdbx_description
1 polymer ?
#
loop_
_entity_poly.entity_id
_entity_poly.type
_entity_poly.pdbx_seq_one_letter_code
_entity_poly.pdbx_strand_id
1 'polypeptide(L)'
;MVGPFTSGGALTQAFTYFAVAKLDAGAVNDNKLHYICDGDDNTNRAILRQTDLPTPDAWNMWSGTNLTGGDSDGNWNIWTAVFNGNSSAFWLNGGLEASGAAGALEPDGLTAGAAYGGIAGWWEGDIAEIIIYDSELSDADKDEVGQYLAARYNLTYTNISVTTSTSTTTTTTT
;
A
#
# COMPACT_ATOMS: atom_id res chain seq x y z
N MET A 1 -10.73 -8.60 11.95
CA MET A 1 -11.70 -9.22 11.02
C MET A 1 -11.45 -10.72 11.03
N VAL A 2 -12.46 -11.60 11.06
CA VAL A 2 -12.23 -13.06 10.99
C VAL A 2 -12.61 -13.53 9.59
N GLY A 3 -11.61 -13.68 8.71
CA GLY A 3 -11.79 -14.13 7.32
C GLY A 3 -11.87 -12.98 6.29
N PRO A 4 -11.69 -13.29 4.99
CA PRO A 4 -11.70 -12.29 3.93
C PRO A 4 -13.11 -11.71 3.72
N PHE A 5 -13.17 -10.46 3.29
CA PHE A 5 -14.40 -9.88 2.73
C PHE A 5 -14.27 -9.74 1.22
N THR A 6 -15.35 -10.04 0.50
CA THR A 6 -15.45 -9.76 -0.93
C THR A 6 -16.70 -8.92 -1.19
N SER A 7 -16.53 -7.76 -1.81
CA SER A 7 -17.62 -6.85 -2.18
C SER A 7 -17.16 -5.86 -3.24
N GLY A 8 -18.08 -5.21 -3.95
CA GLY A 8 -17.81 -3.96 -4.65
C GLY A 8 -18.18 -3.94 -6.12
N GLY A 9 -17.90 -2.79 -6.73
CA GLY A 9 -17.97 -2.52 -8.17
C GLY A 9 -16.63 -1.95 -8.66
N ALA A 10 -16.53 -1.71 -9.96
CA ALA A 10 -15.26 -1.41 -10.61
C ALA A 10 -14.59 -0.11 -10.18
N LEU A 11 -13.28 -0.19 -9.94
CA LEU A 11 -12.37 0.94 -9.83
C LEU A 11 -11.62 1.09 -11.14
N THR A 12 -11.41 2.33 -11.57
CA THR A 12 -10.57 2.63 -12.73
C THR A 12 -9.29 3.29 -12.28
N GLN A 13 -8.18 3.02 -12.96
CA GLN A 13 -6.95 3.73 -12.65
C GLN A 13 -7.04 5.16 -13.22
N ALA A 14 -6.66 6.20 -12.46
CA ALA A 14 -5.94 6.12 -11.21
C ALA A 14 -6.81 6.12 -9.94
N PHE A 15 -6.43 5.30 -8.95
CA PHE A 15 -7.07 5.26 -7.63
C PHE A 15 -6.03 5.18 -6.50
N THR A 16 -6.44 5.58 -5.30
CA THR A 16 -5.59 5.64 -4.11
C THR A 16 -6.12 4.73 -3.01
N TYR A 17 -5.23 3.96 -2.41
CA TYR A 17 -5.53 2.99 -1.37
C TYR A 17 -4.71 3.29 -0.11
N PHE A 18 -5.35 3.19 1.05
CA PHE A 18 -4.71 3.22 2.35
C PHE A 18 -5.08 1.99 3.16
N ALA A 19 -4.12 1.48 3.93
CA ALA A 19 -4.40 0.47 4.94
C ALA A 19 -3.58 0.69 6.21
N VAL A 20 -4.18 0.36 7.35
CA VAL A 20 -3.50 0.22 8.63
C VAL A 20 -3.57 -1.24 9.03
N ALA A 21 -2.41 -1.89 9.12
CA ALA A 21 -2.34 -3.31 9.42
C ALA A 21 -1.04 -3.66 10.17
N LYS A 22 -1.02 -4.86 10.75
CA LYS A 22 0.12 -5.46 11.42
C LYS A 22 0.14 -6.96 11.16
N LEU A 23 1.33 -7.49 10.88
CA LEU A 23 1.56 -8.94 10.85
C LEU A 23 1.72 -9.52 12.26
N ASP A 24 1.26 -10.75 12.43
CA ASP A 24 1.67 -11.58 13.55
C ASP A 24 3.15 -11.94 13.43
N ALA A 25 3.83 -12.09 14.56
CA ALA A 25 5.28 -12.32 14.59
C ALA A 25 5.74 -13.57 13.81
N GLY A 26 4.86 -14.57 13.64
CA GLY A 26 5.15 -15.77 12.87
C GLY A 26 5.01 -15.62 11.36
N ALA A 27 4.37 -14.55 10.88
CA ALA A 27 4.18 -14.23 9.47
C ALA A 27 5.23 -13.25 8.94
N VAL A 28 6.02 -12.65 9.83
CA VAL A 28 7.14 -11.78 9.45
C VAL A 28 8.27 -12.63 8.89
N ASN A 29 8.68 -12.39 7.64
CA ASN A 29 9.78 -13.10 6.98
C ASN A 29 9.59 -14.63 6.97
N ASP A 30 8.37 -15.10 6.72
CA ASP A 30 8.02 -16.52 6.73
C ASP A 30 8.08 -17.16 5.32
N ASN A 31 8.51 -16.39 4.32
CA ASN A 31 8.56 -16.75 2.91
C ASN A 31 7.18 -17.15 2.35
N LYS A 32 6.12 -16.49 2.81
CA LYS A 32 4.77 -16.64 2.25
C LYS A 32 4.20 -15.28 1.83
N LEU A 33 3.18 -15.37 0.97
CA LEU A 33 2.40 -14.22 0.56
C LEU A 33 1.31 -13.94 1.59
N HIS A 34 1.23 -12.70 2.06
CA HIS A 34 0.16 -12.22 2.94
C HIS A 34 -0.48 -10.97 2.34
N TYR A 35 -1.74 -11.08 1.94
CA TYR A 35 -2.43 -10.03 1.18
C TYR A 35 -3.18 -9.06 2.10
N ILE A 36 -2.95 -7.76 1.90
CA ILE A 36 -3.82 -6.72 2.48
C ILE A 36 -5.05 -6.58 1.60
N CYS A 37 -4.85 -6.42 0.29
CA CYS A 37 -5.93 -6.32 -0.70
C CYS A 37 -5.55 -6.94 -2.05
N ASP A 38 -6.60 -7.26 -2.80
CA ASP A 38 -6.60 -7.79 -4.15
C ASP A 38 -7.94 -7.47 -4.85
N GLY A 39 -8.05 -7.80 -6.14
CA GLY A 39 -9.33 -7.95 -6.82
C GLY A 39 -10.14 -9.14 -6.30
N ASP A 40 -11.37 -9.33 -6.78
CA ASP A 40 -12.21 -10.49 -6.46
C ASP A 40 -12.04 -11.67 -7.42
N ASP A 41 -11.42 -11.45 -8.59
CA ASP A 41 -11.09 -12.50 -9.54
C ASP A 41 -9.63 -12.49 -10.03
N ASN A 42 -9.27 -13.43 -10.91
CA ASN A 42 -7.90 -13.61 -11.37
C ASN A 42 -7.49 -12.69 -12.55
N THR A 43 -8.44 -11.97 -13.14
CA THR A 43 -8.26 -11.12 -14.32
C THR A 43 -8.28 -9.62 -13.99
N ASN A 44 -9.00 -9.24 -12.95
CA ASN A 44 -9.30 -7.87 -12.57
C ASN A 44 -8.76 -7.61 -11.17
N ARG A 45 -7.48 -7.18 -11.09
CA ARG A 45 -6.72 -7.19 -9.84
C ARG A 45 -5.90 -5.94 -9.63
N ALA A 46 -5.85 -5.50 -8.38
CA ALA A 46 -4.86 -4.58 -7.86
C ALA A 46 -4.45 -5.03 -6.46
N ILE A 47 -3.19 -5.39 -6.31
CA ILE A 47 -2.67 -6.10 -5.15
C ILE A 47 -1.84 -5.16 -4.30
N LEU A 48 -2.01 -5.25 -2.98
CA LEU A 48 -1.03 -4.83 -1.99
C LEU A 48 -0.81 -5.97 -0.99
N ARG A 49 0.43 -6.43 -0.84
CA ARG A 49 0.77 -7.63 -0.06
C ARG A 49 2.22 -7.65 0.43
N GLN A 50 2.51 -8.57 1.35
CA GLN A 50 3.85 -9.12 1.57
C GLN A 50 4.23 -10.11 0.47
N THR A 51 5.51 -10.14 0.09
CA THR A 51 6.10 -11.12 -0.83
C THR A 51 6.78 -12.26 -0.07
N ASP A 52 6.95 -13.40 -0.73
CA ASP A 52 7.69 -14.56 -0.21
C ASP A 52 9.22 -14.47 -0.39
N LEU A 53 9.69 -13.46 -1.14
CA LEU A 53 11.09 -13.14 -1.39
C LEU A 53 11.26 -11.65 -1.72
N PRO A 54 12.43 -11.03 -1.50
CA PRO A 54 13.68 -11.56 -0.92
C PRO A 54 13.57 -11.83 0.60
N THR A 55 14.67 -12.11 1.31
CA THR A 55 14.69 -12.14 2.79
C THR A 55 15.53 -10.96 3.30
N PRO A 56 15.01 -10.05 4.14
CA PRO A 56 13.63 -9.98 4.62
C PRO A 56 12.60 -9.95 3.49
N ASP A 57 11.46 -10.61 3.71
CA ASP A 57 10.28 -10.55 2.84
C ASP A 57 9.94 -9.08 2.63
N ALA A 58 9.56 -8.70 1.42
CA ALA A 58 9.31 -7.31 1.09
C ALA A 58 7.81 -7.01 0.96
N TRP A 59 7.47 -5.73 0.78
CA TRP A 59 6.12 -5.32 0.38
C TRP A 59 6.05 -5.19 -1.13
N ASN A 60 4.87 -5.43 -1.69
CA ASN A 60 4.66 -5.41 -3.12
C ASN A 60 3.29 -4.84 -3.47
N MET A 61 3.29 -3.97 -4.48
CA MET A 61 2.08 -3.67 -5.25
C MET A 61 2.14 -4.31 -6.65
N TRP A 62 0.97 -4.64 -7.19
CA TRP A 62 0.87 -5.21 -8.53
C TRP A 62 -0.50 -4.97 -9.17
N SER A 63 -0.50 -4.55 -10.43
CA SER A 63 -1.68 -4.50 -11.32
C SER A 63 -1.29 -4.97 -12.73
N GLY A 64 -0.35 -5.92 -12.81
CA GLY A 64 0.23 -6.46 -14.04
C GLY A 64 1.75 -6.66 -13.96
N THR A 65 2.44 -5.80 -13.20
CA THR A 65 3.89 -5.78 -13.00
C THR A 65 4.20 -5.51 -11.52
N ASN A 66 5.22 -6.19 -10.97
CA ASN A 66 5.59 -6.02 -9.57
C ASN A 66 6.37 -4.71 -9.36
N LEU A 67 5.92 -3.90 -8.41
CA LEU A 67 6.78 -2.94 -7.72
C LEU A 67 6.99 -3.45 -6.30
N THR A 68 8.24 -3.67 -5.92
CA THR A 68 8.61 -4.31 -4.65
C THR A 68 9.60 -3.41 -3.91
N GLY A 69 9.39 -3.24 -2.61
CA GLY A 69 10.19 -2.35 -1.77
C GLY A 69 9.80 -2.50 -0.30
N GLY A 70 10.66 -1.97 0.58
CA GLY A 70 10.53 -2.09 2.02
C GLY A 70 10.76 -3.52 2.53
N ASP A 71 11.18 -3.63 3.79
CA ASP A 71 11.26 -4.89 4.50
C ASP A 71 9.97 -5.13 5.30
N SER A 72 9.53 -6.39 5.38
CA SER A 72 8.40 -6.78 6.21
C SER A 72 8.78 -6.74 7.68
N ASP A 73 7.81 -6.36 8.52
CA ASP A 73 7.97 -6.30 9.96
C ASP A 73 6.65 -6.64 10.69
N GLY A 74 6.75 -6.82 12.00
CA GLY A 74 5.61 -7.08 12.89
C GLY A 74 5.05 -5.82 13.55
N ASN A 75 5.35 -4.64 13.02
CA ASN A 75 4.84 -3.37 13.53
C ASN A 75 3.47 -3.06 12.94
N TRP A 76 2.76 -2.15 13.59
CA TRP A 76 1.64 -1.48 12.95
C TRP A 76 2.18 -0.48 11.94
N ASN A 77 1.76 -0.63 10.69
CA ASN A 77 2.17 0.25 9.61
C ASN A 77 0.97 0.84 8.88
N ILE A 78 1.23 1.97 8.21
CA ILE A 78 0.32 2.64 7.31
C ILE A 78 0.84 2.46 5.89
N TRP A 79 0.10 1.77 5.05
CA TRP A 79 0.35 1.74 3.61
C TRP A 79 -0.41 2.86 2.93
N THR A 80 0.24 3.49 1.97
CA THR A 80 -0.39 4.35 0.97
C THR A 80 0.01 3.81 -0.40
N ALA A 81 -0.93 3.58 -1.30
CA ALA A 81 -0.66 3.07 -2.64
C ALA A 81 -1.48 3.84 -3.68
N VAL A 82 -0.81 4.28 -4.75
CA VAL A 82 -1.45 4.85 -5.94
C VAL A 82 -1.24 3.87 -7.09
N PHE A 83 -2.35 3.39 -7.64
CA PHE A 83 -2.36 2.59 -8.87
C PHE A 83 -2.67 3.52 -10.04
N ASN A 84 -1.67 3.79 -10.88
CA ASN A 84 -1.74 4.74 -12.00
C ASN A 84 -0.88 4.27 -13.19
N GLY A 85 -1.10 3.05 -13.68
CA GLY A 85 -0.46 2.51 -14.86
C GLY A 85 1.06 2.52 -14.75
N ASN A 86 1.69 3.37 -15.56
CA ASN A 86 3.13 3.59 -15.64
C ASN A 86 3.70 4.50 -14.53
N SER A 87 2.85 5.12 -13.72
CA SER A 87 3.20 6.11 -12.70
C SER A 87 2.66 5.75 -11.32
N SER A 88 2.65 4.45 -11.00
CA SER A 88 2.20 3.92 -9.71
C SER A 88 3.29 4.06 -8.65
N ALA A 89 2.89 4.12 -7.38
CA ALA A 89 3.82 4.17 -6.25
C ALA A 89 3.16 3.72 -4.95
N PHE A 90 3.94 3.14 -4.03
CA PHE A 90 3.50 2.94 -2.65
C PHE A 90 4.53 3.42 -1.64
N TRP A 91 3.99 3.74 -0.47
CA TRP A 91 4.69 4.23 0.69
C TRP A 91 4.33 3.40 1.91
N LEU A 92 5.29 3.26 2.81
CA LEU A 92 5.11 2.69 4.14
C LEU A 92 5.41 3.77 5.18
N ASN A 93 4.45 4.06 6.04
CA ASN A 93 4.54 5.14 7.04
C ASN A 93 4.95 6.49 6.44
N GLY A 94 4.60 6.69 5.16
CA GLY A 94 4.89 7.87 4.36
C GLY A 94 6.30 7.93 3.75
N GLY A 95 7.16 6.94 3.99
CA GLY A 95 8.40 6.72 3.25
C GLY A 95 8.12 6.03 1.92
N LEU A 96 8.69 6.52 0.80
CA LEU A 96 8.52 5.90 -0.51
C LEU A 96 9.28 4.57 -0.57
N GLU A 97 8.58 3.49 -0.91
CA GLU A 97 9.17 2.16 -0.99
C GLU A 97 9.45 1.74 -2.43
N ALA A 98 8.49 1.97 -3.33
CA ALA A 98 8.69 1.74 -4.76
C ALA A 98 7.79 2.65 -5.60
N SER A 99 8.26 2.95 -6.81
CA SER A 99 7.51 3.66 -7.84
C SER A 99 7.85 3.14 -9.24
N GLY A 100 6.92 3.28 -10.17
CA GLY A 100 7.09 2.88 -11.56
C GLY A 100 5.82 2.29 -12.19
N ALA A 101 6.00 1.42 -13.17
CA ALA A 101 4.89 0.77 -13.85
C ALA A 101 4.41 -0.46 -13.08
N ALA A 102 3.29 -0.33 -12.35
CA ALA A 102 2.62 -1.47 -11.70
C ALA A 102 1.71 -2.25 -12.66
N GLY A 103 1.37 -1.66 -13.81
CA GLY A 103 0.46 -2.25 -14.79
C GLY A 103 -0.92 -1.57 -14.79
N ALA A 104 -1.80 -2.05 -15.66
CA ALA A 104 -3.09 -1.39 -15.97
C ALA A 104 -4.31 -2.30 -15.74
N LEU A 105 -4.16 -3.37 -14.95
CA LEU A 105 -5.31 -4.16 -14.51
C LEU A 105 -6.16 -3.33 -13.55
N GLU A 106 -7.47 -3.48 -13.67
CA GLU A 106 -8.47 -2.73 -12.91
C GLU A 106 -9.36 -3.73 -12.16
N PRO A 107 -9.48 -3.61 -10.82
CA PRO A 107 -10.34 -4.48 -10.05
C PRO A 107 -11.82 -4.11 -10.26
N ASP A 108 -12.67 -5.11 -10.53
CA ASP A 108 -14.12 -4.98 -10.63
C ASP A 108 -14.88 -5.43 -9.36
N GLY A 109 -14.15 -6.04 -8.43
CA GLY A 109 -14.48 -6.17 -7.02
C GLY A 109 -13.22 -6.17 -6.16
N LEU A 110 -13.39 -6.25 -4.85
CA LEU A 110 -12.29 -6.21 -3.88
C LEU A 110 -12.30 -7.43 -2.98
N THR A 111 -11.13 -8.00 -2.75
CA THR A 111 -10.86 -8.96 -1.67
C THR A 111 -9.87 -8.32 -0.70
N ALA A 112 -10.17 -8.31 0.60
CA ALA A 112 -9.17 -7.95 1.61
C ALA A 112 -8.78 -9.15 2.46
N GLY A 113 -7.51 -9.18 2.85
CA GLY A 113 -6.98 -10.23 3.73
C GLY A 113 -6.68 -11.56 3.04
N ALA A 114 -6.71 -11.62 1.70
CA ALA A 114 -6.41 -12.82 0.92
C ALA A 114 -6.20 -12.48 -0.56
N ALA A 115 -5.64 -13.41 -1.32
CA ALA A 115 -5.70 -13.39 -2.77
C ALA A 115 -7.15 -13.51 -3.25
N TYR A 116 -7.42 -12.98 -4.45
CA TYR A 116 -8.71 -12.95 -5.14
C TYR A 116 -9.66 -14.11 -4.80
N GLY A 117 -10.91 -13.76 -4.47
CA GLY A 117 -11.93 -14.74 -4.09
C GLY A 117 -11.63 -15.47 -2.77
N GLY A 118 -10.65 -15.03 -1.99
CA GLY A 118 -10.31 -15.61 -0.69
C GLY A 118 -9.53 -16.93 -0.76
N ILE A 119 -8.86 -17.23 -1.88
CA ILE A 119 -8.41 -18.59 -2.18
C ILE A 119 -7.07 -19.00 -1.55
N ALA A 120 -6.21 -18.03 -1.22
CA ALA A 120 -4.84 -18.27 -0.73
C ALA A 120 -4.22 -17.00 -0.15
N GLY A 121 -3.01 -17.11 0.42
CA GLY A 121 -2.20 -15.97 0.85
C GLY A 121 -2.90 -15.12 1.92
N TRP A 122 -3.58 -15.78 2.85
CA TRP A 122 -4.36 -15.10 3.88
C TRP A 122 -3.49 -14.18 4.71
N TRP A 123 -4.02 -13.01 5.05
CA TRP A 123 -3.39 -12.13 6.02
C TRP A 123 -3.28 -12.85 7.37
N GLU A 124 -2.08 -12.85 7.94
CA GLU A 124 -1.81 -13.39 9.27
C GLU A 124 -1.43 -12.24 10.20
N GLY A 125 -2.46 -11.70 10.88
CA GLY A 125 -2.36 -10.57 11.78
C GLY A 125 -3.65 -9.75 11.79
N ASP A 126 -3.53 -8.44 12.07
CA ASP A 126 -4.65 -7.54 12.19
C ASP A 126 -4.68 -6.48 11.07
N ILE A 127 -5.86 -6.24 10.51
CA ILE A 127 -6.15 -5.08 9.63
C ILE A 127 -7.16 -4.20 10.37
N ALA A 128 -6.77 -2.96 10.64
CA ALA A 128 -7.56 -2.02 11.44
C ALA A 128 -8.43 -1.08 10.59
N GLU A 129 -7.93 -0.60 9.45
CA GLU A 129 -8.66 0.31 8.57
C GLU A 129 -8.19 0.17 7.12
N ILE A 130 -9.13 0.26 6.19
CA ILE A 130 -8.89 0.33 4.74
C ILE A 130 -9.70 1.51 4.21
N ILE A 131 -9.07 2.39 3.45
CA ILE A 131 -9.71 3.53 2.78
C ILE A 131 -9.34 3.50 1.31
N ILE A 132 -10.32 3.68 0.43
CA ILE A 132 -10.12 3.67 -1.02
C ILE A 132 -10.79 4.91 -1.61
N TYR A 133 -10.06 5.61 -2.47
CA TYR A 133 -10.55 6.70 -3.29
C TYR A 133 -10.42 6.29 -4.75
N ASP A 134 -11.52 6.37 -5.50
CA ASP A 134 -11.54 6.19 -6.97
C ASP A 134 -10.99 7.45 -7.68
N SER A 135 -9.80 7.88 -7.24
CA SER A 135 -9.05 9.02 -7.75
C SER A 135 -7.60 8.93 -7.31
N GLU A 136 -6.68 9.46 -8.11
CA GLU A 136 -5.34 9.81 -7.67
C GLU A 136 -5.40 11.03 -6.73
N LEU A 137 -5.18 10.80 -5.45
CA LEU A 137 -5.12 11.89 -4.47
C LEU A 137 -3.85 12.72 -4.67
N SER A 138 -3.92 14.03 -4.38
CA SER A 138 -2.74 14.88 -4.32
C SER A 138 -1.81 14.46 -3.18
N ASP A 139 -0.55 14.90 -3.18
CA ASP A 139 0.37 14.57 -2.08
C ASP A 139 -0.11 15.17 -0.75
N ALA A 140 -0.70 16.36 -0.78
CA ALA A 140 -1.27 17.00 0.40
C ALA A 140 -2.47 16.20 0.96
N ASP A 141 -3.35 15.69 0.10
CA ASP A 141 -4.48 14.87 0.54
C ASP A 141 -4.00 13.51 1.09
N LYS A 142 -2.96 12.92 0.47
CA LYS A 142 -2.33 11.69 0.99
C LYS A 142 -1.73 11.93 2.38
N ASP A 143 -1.07 13.06 2.58
CA ASP A 143 -0.54 13.45 3.88
C ASP A 143 -1.64 13.66 4.92
N GLU A 144 -2.75 14.30 4.56
CA GLU A 144 -3.88 14.49 5.48
C GLU A 144 -4.46 13.16 5.94
N VAL A 145 -4.71 12.22 5.01
CA VAL A 145 -5.20 10.88 5.35
C VAL A 145 -4.16 10.10 6.17
N GLY A 146 -2.89 10.15 5.79
CA GLY A 146 -1.79 9.50 6.51
C GLY A 146 -1.66 9.99 7.96
N GLN A 147 -1.74 11.31 8.16
CA GLN A 147 -1.70 11.91 9.51
C GLN A 147 -2.95 11.60 10.33
N TYR A 148 -4.13 11.55 9.69
CA TYR A 148 -5.34 11.07 10.35
C TYR A 148 -5.17 9.63 10.88
N LEU A 149 -4.70 8.71 10.03
CA LEU A 149 -4.46 7.31 10.43
C LEU A 149 -3.40 7.21 11.53
N ALA A 150 -2.31 7.97 11.41
CA ALA A 150 -1.25 8.01 12.41
C ALA A 150 -1.76 8.49 13.77
N ALA A 151 -2.54 9.56 13.81
CA ALA A 151 -3.15 10.07 15.03
C ALA A 151 -4.15 9.07 15.64
N ARG A 152 -4.98 8.44 14.80
CA ARG A 152 -6.01 7.48 15.23
C ARG A 152 -5.41 6.22 15.85
N TYR A 153 -4.33 5.70 15.27
CA TYR A 153 -3.70 4.44 15.68
C TYR A 153 -2.42 4.63 16.50
N ASN A 154 -2.10 5.87 16.87
CA ASN A 154 -0.89 6.24 17.63
C ASN A 154 0.39 5.73 16.96
N LEU A 155 0.51 5.98 15.65
CA LEU A 155 1.64 5.65 14.80
C LEU A 155 2.39 6.92 14.37
N THR A 156 3.54 6.74 13.75
CA THR A 156 4.30 7.83 13.12
C THR A 156 4.09 7.79 11.62
N TYR A 157 3.82 8.94 11.01
CA TYR A 157 3.73 9.11 9.56
C TYR A 157 4.55 10.31 9.13
N THR A 158 5.43 10.10 8.14
CA THR A 158 6.21 11.17 7.52
C THR A 158 5.45 11.66 6.29
N ASN A 159 5.31 12.97 6.12
CA ASN A 159 4.65 13.49 4.92
C ASN A 159 5.36 13.00 3.63
N ILE A 160 4.59 12.48 2.69
CA ILE A 160 5.01 12.08 1.35
C ILE A 160 5.47 13.31 0.57
N SER A 161 4.89 14.49 0.82
CA SER A 161 5.22 15.72 0.12
C SER A 161 6.61 16.29 0.45
N VAL A 162 7.44 15.60 1.25
CA VAL A 162 8.78 16.09 1.64
C VAL A 162 9.76 15.92 0.47
N THR A 163 9.66 16.83 -0.50
CA THR A 163 10.78 17.16 -1.37
C THR A 163 11.68 18.13 -0.58
N THR A 164 12.97 17.83 -0.48
CA THR A 164 14.00 18.70 0.11
C THR A 164 13.85 20.14 -0.37
N SER A 165 13.33 21.03 0.48
CA SER A 165 13.54 22.46 0.33
C SER A 165 15.02 22.74 0.61
N THR A 166 15.85 22.68 -0.41
CA THR A 166 17.14 23.38 -0.40
C THR A 166 16.82 24.87 -0.36
N SER A 167 16.85 25.44 0.84
CA SER A 167 16.88 26.89 1.02
C SER A 167 18.20 27.39 0.44
N THR A 168 18.19 27.90 -0.80
CA THR A 168 19.33 28.61 -1.38
C THR A 168 19.48 29.95 -0.66
N THR A 169 20.40 30.03 0.30
CA THR A 169 20.89 31.31 0.80
C THR A 169 21.80 31.93 -0.27
N THR A 170 21.27 32.86 -1.06
CA THR A 170 22.09 33.72 -1.92
C THR A 170 22.79 34.77 -1.06
N THR A 171 24.03 34.51 -0.67
CA THR A 171 24.91 35.58 -0.14
C THR A 171 25.41 36.41 -1.31
N THR A 172 24.86 37.62 -1.48
CA THR A 172 25.43 38.63 -2.38
C THR A 172 26.48 39.41 -1.59
N THR A 173 27.75 39.26 -1.94
CA THR A 173 28.83 40.13 -1.45
C THR A 173 29.04 41.26 -2.45
N THR A 174 28.78 42.49 -2.02
CA THR A 174 29.24 43.73 -2.67
C THR A 174 30.62 44.11 -2.20
#